data_AF-A0A1X1BDK8-F1
#
_entry.id   AF-A0A1X1BDK8-F1
#
_cell.length_a   1.000
_cell.length_b   1.000
_cell.length_c   1.000
_cell.angle_alpha   90.00
_cell.angle_beta   90.00
_cell.angle_gamma   90.00
#
_symmetry.space_group_name_H-M   'P 1'
#
loop_
_entity.id
_entity.type
_entity.pdbx_description
1 polymer ?
#
loop_
_entity_poly.entity_id
_entity_poly.type
_entity_poly.pdbx_seq_one_letter_code
_entity_poly.pdbx_strand_id
1 'polypeptide(L)'
;MELTPEQLAEILAALGLELPATDPIDPAEIVALIVAKAGELTAAVDTGESGDSVAAAQMPGMVALHLSTVQELRADAERGRTLVAAAVQRDQKVLIESAVRRGAIHQREAASWVAMAGRDFDGTRRVLATIPDSAAVPMTEIGTGQASGDTSDKPGTWF
;
A
#
# COMPACT_ATOMS: atom_id res chain seq x y z
N MET A 1 53.22 4.39 11.93
CA MET A 1 52.59 5.58 11.33
C MET A 1 51.97 6.30 12.51
N GLU A 2 52.69 7.29 13.07
CA GLU A 2 52.21 8.03 14.24
C GLU A 2 51.27 9.12 13.74
N LEU A 3 50.09 9.21 14.35
CA LEU A 3 49.11 10.26 14.09
C LEU A 3 49.66 11.56 14.69
N THR A 4 49.66 12.63 13.91
CA THR A 4 50.06 13.94 14.43
C THR A 4 49.02 14.46 15.43
N PRO A 5 49.42 15.23 16.45
CA PRO A 5 48.49 15.81 17.42
C PRO A 5 47.36 16.64 16.78
N GLU A 6 47.66 17.28 15.65
CA GLU A 6 46.69 18.06 14.86
C GLU A 6 45.65 17.16 14.19
N GLN A 7 46.08 16.02 13.61
CA GLN A 7 45.16 15.03 13.03
C GLN A 7 44.28 14.38 14.09
N LEU A 8 44.81 14.19 15.30
CA LEU A 8 44.07 13.64 16.42
C LEU A 8 43.00 14.63 16.91
N ALA A 9 43.34 15.91 16.99
CA ALA A 9 42.40 16.97 17.33
C ALA A 9 41.27 17.11 16.29
N GLU A 10 41.57 17.00 14.99
CA GLU A 10 40.54 17.00 13.94
C GLU A 10 39.59 15.80 14.05
N ILE A 11 40.12 14.60 14.33
CA ILE A 11 39.30 13.39 14.50
C ILE A 11 38.40 13.51 15.75
N LEU A 12 38.94 13.99 16.87
CA LEU A 12 38.16 14.17 18.10
C LEU A 12 37.11 15.28 17.94
N ALA A 13 37.44 16.39 17.28
CA ALA A 13 36.49 17.44 16.96
C ALA A 13 35.37 16.96 16.04
N ALA A 14 35.67 16.13 15.03
CA ALA A 14 34.68 15.52 14.16
C ALA A 14 33.75 14.54 14.91
N LEU A 15 34.22 13.96 16.01
CA LEU A 15 33.46 13.07 16.90
C LEU A 15 32.77 13.82 18.05
N GLY A 16 32.95 15.14 18.16
CA GLY A 16 32.39 15.96 19.25
C GLY A 16 33.01 15.70 20.62
N LEU A 17 34.24 15.18 20.67
CA LEU A 17 34.98 14.88 21.90
C LEU A 17 36.05 15.95 22.14
N GLU A 18 36.10 16.48 23.38
CA GLU A 18 37.18 17.39 23.79
C GLU A 18 38.46 16.60 24.08
N LEU A 19 39.62 17.17 23.71
CA LEU A 19 40.91 16.60 24.09
C LEU A 19 41.03 16.58 25.62
N PRO A 20 41.54 15.49 26.23
CA PRO A 20 41.89 15.50 27.64
C PRO A 20 42.95 16.58 27.88
N ALA A 21 42.74 17.41 28.90
CA ALA A 21 43.62 18.55 29.23
C ALA A 21 44.99 18.15 29.82
N THR A 22 45.35 16.86 29.76
CA THR A 22 46.54 16.30 30.40
C THR A 22 47.63 16.05 29.37
N ASP A 23 48.80 16.64 29.58
CA ASP A 23 50.02 16.40 28.78
C ASP A 23 51.02 15.56 29.60
N PRO A 24 51.58 14.45 29.07
CA PRO A 24 51.37 13.90 27.74
C PRO A 24 50.02 13.16 27.62
N ILE A 25 49.34 13.37 26.49
CA ILE A 25 48.09 12.70 26.16
C ILE A 25 48.36 11.21 25.89
N ASP A 26 47.84 10.32 26.75
CA ASP A 26 47.97 8.87 26.57
C ASP A 26 47.01 8.38 25.46
N PRO A 27 47.51 7.73 24.38
CA PRO A 27 46.67 7.13 23.35
C PRO A 27 45.62 6.15 23.90
N ALA A 28 45.89 5.49 25.03
CA ALA A 28 44.95 4.56 25.67
C ALA A 28 43.72 5.29 26.23
N GLU A 29 43.87 6.51 26.75
CA GLU A 29 42.75 7.32 27.27
C GLU A 29 41.83 7.81 26.15
N ILE A 30 42.41 8.17 25.00
CA ILE A 30 41.63 8.55 23.81
C ILE A 30 40.79 7.37 23.30
N VAL A 31 41.39 6.18 23.21
CA VAL A 31 40.67 4.97 22.80
C VAL A 31 39.57 4.64 23.80
N ALA A 32 39.83 4.78 25.11
CA ALA A 32 38.81 4.59 26.14
C ALA A 32 37.65 5.58 26.00
N LEU A 33 37.94 6.85 25.70
CA LEU A 33 36.91 7.89 25.49
C LEU A 33 36.05 7.60 24.25
N ILE A 34 36.67 7.19 23.13
CA ILE A 34 35.96 6.80 21.90
C ILE A 34 35.08 5.57 22.15
N VAL A 35 35.61 4.56 22.85
CA VAL A 35 34.87 3.33 23.17
C VAL A 35 33.72 3.63 24.14
N ALA A 36 33.92 4.48 25.14
CA ALA A 36 32.88 4.91 26.06
C ALA A 36 31.77 5.66 25.30
N LYS A 37 32.12 6.60 24.42
CA LYS A 37 31.15 7.34 23.62
C LYS A 37 30.38 6.45 22.65
N ALA A 38 31.06 5.49 22.03
CA ALA A 38 30.42 4.48 21.19
C ALA A 38 29.43 3.61 22.00
N GLY A 39 29.81 3.23 23.23
CA GLY A 39 28.95 2.48 24.16
C GLY A 39 27.69 3.25 24.55
N GLU A 40 27.82 4.54 24.89
CA GLU A 40 26.68 5.43 25.16
C GLU A 40 25.73 5.49 23.94
N LEU A 41 26.27 5.67 22.74
CA LEU A 41 25.48 5.75 21.51
C LEU A 41 24.71 4.44 21.24
N THR A 42 25.33 3.29 21.49
CA THR A 42 24.67 1.98 21.34
C THR A 42 23.60 1.74 22.39
N ALA A 43 23.82 2.17 23.63
CA ALA A 43 22.85 2.02 24.70
C ALA A 43 21.60 2.90 24.48
N ALA A 44 21.79 4.12 23.97
CA ALA A 44 20.70 5.03 23.62
C ALA A 44 19.81 4.50 22.48
N VAL A 45 20.39 3.73 21.54
CA VAL A 45 19.62 3.07 20.48
C VAL A 45 18.75 1.92 21.04
N ASP A 46 19.25 1.18 22.02
CA ASP A 46 18.54 0.04 22.63
C ASP A 46 17.44 0.46 23.61
N THR A 47 17.56 1.63 24.26
CA THR A 47 16.54 2.10 25.22
C THR A 47 15.36 2.83 24.56
N GLY A 48 15.46 3.17 23.28
CA GLY A 48 14.41 3.91 22.56
C GLY A 48 14.09 5.27 23.18
N GLU A 49 14.99 5.79 24.01
CA GLU A 49 14.78 7.03 24.74
C GLU A 49 14.98 8.20 23.77
N SER A 50 13.89 8.90 23.48
CA SER A 50 13.75 9.89 22.41
C SER A 50 14.61 11.17 22.53
N GLY A 51 15.66 11.17 23.36
CA GLY A 51 16.52 12.32 23.64
C GLY A 51 17.70 12.50 22.67
N ASP A 52 18.27 11.42 22.14
CA ASP A 52 19.58 11.46 21.44
C ASP A 52 19.53 11.59 19.91
N SER A 53 18.32 11.70 19.33
CA SER A 53 18.17 11.99 17.90
C SER A 53 18.86 13.31 17.47
N VAL A 54 19.05 14.24 18.42
CA VAL A 54 19.73 15.52 18.18
C VAL A 54 21.25 15.34 18.02
N ALA A 55 21.87 14.38 18.69
CA ALA A 55 23.31 14.15 18.59
C ALA A 55 23.70 13.46 17.27
N ALA A 56 22.91 12.49 16.81
CA ALA A 56 23.13 11.84 15.51
C ALA A 56 22.84 12.76 14.31
N ALA A 57 21.90 13.71 14.45
CA ALA A 57 21.57 14.70 13.41
C ALA A 57 22.66 15.78 13.22
N GLN A 58 23.61 15.91 14.15
CA GLN A 58 24.72 16.87 14.04
C GLN A 58 25.91 16.32 13.25
N MET A 59 25.93 15.01 12.91
CA MET A 59 26.94 14.45 12.02
C MET A 59 26.59 14.75 10.55
N PRO A 60 27.51 15.35 9.75
CA PRO A 60 27.27 15.63 8.34
C PRO A 60 26.90 14.35 7.56
N GLY A 61 25.71 14.32 6.98
CA GLY A 61 25.24 13.20 6.16
C GLY A 61 24.43 12.13 6.90
N MET A 62 24.16 12.28 8.20
CA MET A 62 23.25 11.40 8.93
C MET A 62 21.90 12.07 9.22
N VAL A 63 20.82 11.34 8.96
CA VAL A 63 19.45 11.72 9.36
C VAL A 63 19.04 10.77 10.49
N ALA A 64 18.80 11.33 11.67
CA ALA A 64 18.25 10.57 12.78
C ALA A 64 16.79 10.21 12.48
N LEU A 65 16.54 8.94 12.14
CA LEU A 65 15.19 8.41 11.98
C LEU A 65 14.77 7.73 13.27
N HIS A 66 13.65 8.17 13.85
CA HIS A 66 13.10 7.53 15.03
C HIS A 66 12.52 6.16 14.64
N LEU A 67 13.01 5.10 15.27
CA LEU A 67 12.66 3.72 14.91
C LEU A 67 11.15 3.46 15.04
N SER A 68 10.48 4.04 16.04
CA SER A 68 9.03 3.90 16.20
C SER A 68 8.26 4.48 15.01
N THR A 69 8.68 5.63 14.47
CA THR A 69 8.06 6.27 13.32
C THR A 69 8.22 5.43 12.06
N VAL A 70 9.36 4.75 11.90
CA VAL A 70 9.57 3.82 10.77
C VAL A 70 8.66 2.59 10.89
N GLN A 71 8.48 2.07 12.11
CA GLN A 71 7.59 0.94 12.35
C GLN A 71 6.12 1.32 12.14
N GLU A 72 5.70 2.48 12.63
CA GLU A 72 4.36 3.05 12.40
C GLU A 72 4.08 3.24 10.91
N LEU A 73 5.02 3.84 10.17
CA LEU A 73 4.87 4.07 8.74
C LEU A 73 4.78 2.75 7.94
N ARG A 74 5.54 1.72 8.34
CA ARG A 74 5.43 0.38 7.72
C ARG A 74 4.07 -0.25 7.99
N ALA A 75 3.58 -0.17 9.23
CA ALA A 75 2.27 -0.69 9.59
C ALA A 75 1.14 0.06 8.88
N ASP A 76 1.23 1.39 8.76
CA ASP A 76 0.30 2.22 7.99
C ASP A 76 0.32 1.86 6.50
N ALA A 77 1.49 1.63 5.91
CA ALA A 77 1.63 1.22 4.51
C ALA A 77 1.00 -0.17 4.25
N GLU A 78 1.15 -1.11 5.17
CA GLU A 78 0.49 -2.42 5.09
C GLU A 78 -1.02 -2.29 5.17
N ARG A 79 -1.54 -1.53 6.13
CA ARG A 79 -2.97 -1.22 6.25
C ARG A 79 -3.51 -0.48 5.03
N GLY A 80 -2.73 0.43 4.45
CA GLY A 80 -3.10 1.13 3.21
C GLY A 80 -3.25 0.17 2.03
N ARG A 81 -2.29 -0.77 1.86
CA ARG A 81 -2.35 -1.78 0.79
C ARG A 81 -3.59 -2.67 0.89
N THR A 82 -3.98 -3.09 2.09
CA THR A 82 -5.17 -3.92 2.28
C THR A 82 -6.46 -3.15 2.01
N LEU A 83 -6.55 -1.89 2.46
CA LEU A 83 -7.70 -1.03 2.21
C LEU A 83 -7.88 -0.72 0.73
N VAL A 84 -6.80 -0.44 0.00
CA VAL A 84 -6.85 -0.19 -1.45
C VAL A 84 -7.31 -1.45 -2.18
N ALA A 85 -6.80 -2.63 -1.82
CA ALA A 85 -7.26 -3.89 -2.41
C ALA A 85 -8.76 -4.13 -2.17
N ALA A 86 -9.26 -3.84 -0.96
CA ALA A 86 -10.68 -3.95 -0.63
C ALA A 86 -11.55 -2.94 -1.40
N ALA A 87 -11.07 -1.70 -1.58
CA ALA A 87 -11.76 -0.68 -2.35
C ALA A 87 -11.93 -1.10 -3.82
N VAL A 88 -10.87 -1.63 -4.45
CA VAL A 88 -10.92 -2.12 -5.84
C VAL A 88 -11.95 -3.24 -6.01
N GLN A 89 -12.01 -4.20 -5.08
CA GLN A 89 -13.00 -5.27 -5.11
C GLN A 89 -14.44 -4.74 -4.96
N ARG A 90 -14.63 -3.73 -4.11
CA ARG A 90 -15.94 -3.07 -3.94
C ARG A 90 -16.38 -2.37 -5.23
N ASP A 91 -15.50 -1.63 -5.87
CA ASP A 91 -15.81 -0.88 -7.09
C ASP A 91 -16.16 -1.81 -8.25
N GLN A 92 -15.44 -2.93 -8.38
CA GLN A 92 -15.77 -4.01 -9.31
C GLN A 92 -17.19 -4.53 -9.08
N LYS A 93 -17.52 -4.87 -7.84
CA LYS A 93 -18.85 -5.39 -7.50
C LYS A 93 -19.95 -4.36 -7.78
N VAL A 94 -19.75 -3.09 -7.42
CA VAL A 94 -20.73 -2.01 -7.65
C VAL A 94 -20.98 -1.81 -9.14
N LEU A 95 -19.93 -1.83 -9.97
CA LEU A 95 -20.05 -1.72 -11.42
C LEU A 95 -20.92 -2.85 -11.99
N ILE A 96 -20.63 -4.10 -11.62
CA ILE A 96 -21.36 -5.27 -12.12
C ILE A 96 -22.80 -5.28 -11.61
N GLU A 97 -23.04 -5.00 -10.34
CA GLU A 97 -24.40 -4.90 -9.79
C GLU A 97 -25.22 -3.81 -10.49
N SER A 98 -24.60 -2.67 -10.84
CA SER A 98 -25.26 -1.63 -11.62
C SER A 98 -25.61 -2.10 -13.03
N ALA A 99 -24.75 -2.88 -13.67
CA ALA A 99 -25.03 -3.43 -14.99
C ALA A 99 -26.16 -4.47 -14.96
N VAL A 100 -26.22 -5.32 -13.92
CA VAL A 100 -27.33 -6.25 -13.70
C VAL A 100 -28.63 -5.49 -13.45
N ARG A 101 -28.63 -4.48 -12.57
CA ARG A 101 -29.84 -3.71 -12.24
C ARG A 101 -30.43 -3.00 -13.47
N ARG A 102 -29.60 -2.53 -14.39
CA ARG A 102 -30.03 -1.95 -15.67
C ARG A 102 -30.47 -3.00 -16.70
N GLY A 103 -30.30 -4.28 -16.41
CA GLY A 103 -30.58 -5.37 -17.36
C GLY A 103 -29.60 -5.42 -18.54
N ALA A 104 -28.42 -4.81 -18.41
CA ALA A 104 -27.38 -4.88 -19.44
C ALA A 104 -26.72 -6.27 -19.47
N ILE A 105 -26.62 -6.93 -18.32
CA ILE A 105 -26.09 -8.29 -18.18
C ILE A 105 -27.00 -9.13 -17.29
N HIS A 106 -26.98 -10.45 -17.47
CA HIS A 106 -27.78 -11.36 -16.65
C HIS A 106 -27.09 -11.65 -15.31
N GLN A 107 -27.86 -11.81 -14.22
CA GLN A 107 -27.31 -12.09 -12.88
C GLN A 107 -26.45 -13.37 -12.84
N ARG A 108 -26.80 -14.37 -13.65
CA ARG A 108 -26.04 -15.63 -13.79
C ARG A 108 -24.60 -15.40 -14.29
N GLU A 109 -24.38 -14.33 -15.05
CA GLU A 109 -23.08 -14.02 -15.65
C GLU A 109 -22.25 -13.08 -14.77
N ALA A 110 -22.82 -12.50 -13.71
CA ALA A 110 -22.17 -11.50 -12.87
C ALA A 110 -20.78 -11.95 -12.36
N ALA A 111 -20.63 -13.23 -11.99
CA ALA A 111 -19.35 -13.78 -11.54
C ALA A 111 -18.27 -13.75 -12.63
N SER A 112 -18.63 -14.01 -13.89
CA SER A 112 -17.72 -13.94 -15.03
C SER A 112 -17.27 -12.50 -15.28
N TRP A 113 -18.22 -11.56 -15.20
CA TRP A 113 -17.93 -10.14 -15.35
C TRP A 113 -17.05 -9.58 -14.22
N VAL A 114 -17.22 -10.04 -12.97
CA VAL A 114 -16.31 -9.70 -11.87
C VAL A 114 -14.90 -10.24 -12.13
N ALA A 115 -14.78 -11.49 -12.59
CA ALA A 115 -13.48 -12.06 -12.93
C ALA A 115 -12.78 -11.30 -14.07
N MET A 116 -13.55 -10.80 -15.04
CA MET A 116 -13.03 -9.96 -16.12
C MET A 116 -12.61 -8.57 -15.63
N ALA A 117 -13.43 -7.93 -14.79
CA ALA A 117 -13.11 -6.64 -14.17
C ALA A 117 -11.87 -6.72 -13.25
N GLY A 118 -11.58 -7.89 -12.69
CA GLY A 118 -10.35 -8.17 -11.95
C GLY A 118 -9.08 -8.13 -12.80
N ARG A 119 -9.18 -8.38 -14.12
CA ARG A 119 -8.04 -8.36 -15.06
C ARG A 119 -7.90 -7.01 -15.76
N ASP A 120 -9.02 -6.44 -16.22
CA ASP A 120 -9.06 -5.14 -16.90
C ASP A 120 -10.35 -4.41 -16.49
N PHE A 121 -10.24 -3.59 -15.45
CA PHE A 121 -11.37 -2.85 -14.91
C PHE A 121 -11.90 -1.81 -15.92
N ASP A 122 -11.00 -1.06 -16.56
CA ASP A 122 -11.37 0.03 -17.47
C ASP A 122 -11.90 -0.48 -18.80
N GLY A 123 -11.35 -1.57 -19.35
CA GLY A 123 -11.91 -2.26 -20.50
C GLY A 123 -13.29 -2.82 -20.20
N THR A 124 -13.47 -3.50 -19.07
CA THR A 124 -14.76 -4.06 -18.66
C THR A 124 -15.81 -2.96 -18.48
N ARG A 125 -15.46 -1.86 -17.82
CA ARG A 125 -16.33 -0.68 -17.66
C ARG A 125 -16.76 -0.10 -19.01
N ARG A 126 -15.82 0.05 -19.96
CA ARG A 126 -16.13 0.55 -21.31
C ARG A 126 -17.10 -0.38 -22.04
N VAL A 127 -16.85 -1.70 -22.01
CA VAL A 127 -17.76 -2.68 -22.64
C VAL A 127 -19.16 -2.59 -22.02
N LEU A 128 -19.28 -2.60 -20.69
CA LEU A 128 -20.57 -2.50 -20.01
C LEU A 128 -21.32 -1.19 -20.27
N ALA A 129 -20.60 -0.11 -20.61
CA ALA A 129 -21.21 1.16 -21.01
C ALA A 129 -21.78 1.12 -22.44
N THR A 130 -21.26 0.25 -23.31
CA THR A 130 -21.76 0.09 -24.69
C THR A 130 -22.98 -0.81 -24.79
N ILE A 131 -23.23 -1.64 -23.78
CA ILE A 131 -24.39 -2.55 -23.76
C ILE A 131 -25.65 -1.73 -23.43
N PRO A 132 -26.68 -1.75 -24.31
CA PRO A 132 -27.94 -1.08 -24.02
C PRO A 132 -28.61 -1.63 -22.76
N ASP A 133 -29.39 -0.77 -22.10
CA ASP A 133 -30.22 -1.20 -20.98
C ASP A 133 -31.26 -2.24 -21.45
N SER A 134 -31.58 -3.19 -20.59
CA SER A 134 -32.50 -4.30 -20.87
C SER A 134 -32.09 -5.23 -22.03
N ALA A 135 -30.85 -5.19 -22.50
CA ALA A 135 -30.36 -6.09 -23.55
C ALA A 135 -30.33 -7.57 -23.12
N ALA A 136 -30.21 -7.84 -21.82
CA ALA A 136 -30.25 -9.19 -21.27
C ALA A 136 -31.71 -9.65 -21.09
N VAL A 137 -32.39 -10.01 -22.18
CA VAL A 137 -33.72 -10.63 -22.13
C VAL A 137 -33.59 -12.10 -21.72
N PRO A 138 -34.21 -12.55 -20.61
CA PRO A 138 -34.21 -13.95 -20.24
C PRO A 138 -34.96 -14.78 -21.31
N MET A 139 -34.37 -15.88 -21.79
CA MET A 139 -35.03 -16.76 -22.78
C MET A 139 -36.38 -17.32 -22.31
N THR A 140 -36.65 -17.32 -21.01
CA THR A 140 -37.96 -17.70 -20.44
C THR A 140 -39.08 -16.72 -20.79
N GLU A 141 -38.78 -15.47 -21.14
CA GLU A 141 -39.77 -14.44 -21.48
C GLU A 141 -40.09 -14.38 -23.00
N ILE A 142 -39.31 -15.06 -23.83
CA ILE A 142 -39.51 -15.08 -25.30
C ILE A 142 -40.75 -15.92 -25.70
N GLY A 143 -41.33 -16.70 -24.77
CA GLY A 143 -42.44 -17.62 -25.04
C GLY A 143 -43.81 -17.24 -24.48
N THR A 144 -43.98 -16.10 -23.78
CA THR A 144 -45.23 -15.77 -23.06
C THR A 144 -45.85 -14.45 -23.52
N GLY A 145 -45.82 -14.17 -24.83
CA GLY A 145 -46.46 -13.00 -25.44
C GLY A 145 -47.53 -13.41 -26.45
N GLN A 146 -48.79 -13.26 -26.04
CA GLN A 146 -50.05 -13.35 -26.83
C GLN A 146 -50.71 -14.74 -26.97
N ALA A 147 -51.22 -15.26 -25.85
CA ALA A 147 -52.43 -16.08 -25.86
C ALA A 147 -53.56 -15.30 -25.17
N SER A 148 -54.23 -14.42 -25.93
CA SER A 148 -55.58 -13.90 -25.62
C SER A 148 -56.09 -13.10 -26.82
N GLY A 149 -56.30 -13.83 -27.92
CA GLY A 149 -57.06 -13.38 -29.08
C GLY A 149 -57.96 -14.54 -29.48
N ASP A 150 -59.19 -14.48 -29.02
CA ASP A 150 -60.30 -15.39 -29.30
C ASP A 150 -60.31 -15.92 -30.75
N THR A 151 -60.05 -17.22 -30.92
CA THR A 151 -60.31 -17.94 -32.18
C THR A 151 -61.25 -19.10 -31.91
N SER A 152 -62.48 -18.76 -31.54
CA SER A 152 -63.61 -19.67 -31.63
C SER A 152 -63.86 -20.09 -33.09
N ASP A 153 -63.91 -21.41 -33.30
CA ASP A 153 -64.48 -22.17 -34.41
C ASP A 153 -64.06 -21.86 -35.86
N LYS A 154 -63.13 -22.68 -36.41
CA LYS A 154 -63.40 -23.58 -37.57
C LYS A 154 -62.37 -24.74 -37.59
N PRO A 155 -62.80 -26.02 -37.63
CA PRO A 155 -61.87 -27.12 -37.91
C PRO A 155 -61.50 -27.11 -39.40
N GLY A 156 -60.23 -26.78 -39.69
CA GLY A 156 -59.66 -26.91 -41.02
C GLY A 156 -59.41 -28.37 -41.37
N THR A 157 -60.14 -28.88 -42.36
CA THR A 157 -59.87 -30.13 -43.08
C THR A 157 -58.50 -30.06 -43.75
N TRP A 158 -57.57 -30.92 -43.34
CA TRP A 158 -56.30 -31.14 -44.04
C TRP A 158 -56.54 -32.00 -45.30
N PHE A 159 -56.07 -31.50 -46.45
CA PHE A 159 -55.60 -32.31 -47.58
C PHE A 159 -54.15 -32.73 -47.32
#